data_AF-A0A0L6UGE4-F1
#
_entry.id   AF-A0A0L6UGE4-F1
#
_cell.length_a   1.000
_cell.length_b   1.000
_cell.length_c   1.000
_cell.angle_alpha   90.00
_cell.angle_beta   90.00
_cell.angle_gamma   90.00
#
_symmetry.space_group_name_H-M   'P 1'
#
loop_
_entity.id
_entity.type
_entity.pdbx_description
1 polymer ?
#
loop_
_entity_poly.entity_id
_entity_poly.type
_entity_poly.pdbx_seq_one_letter_code
_entity_poly.pdbx_strand_id
1 'polypeptide(L)'
;QLYAEINKNREVYIKEHTFGNLEDTLTSLYPTASGPVGTHYWMEMASMADAIANAFERPVMYFSKCYSQTSFPHLCSTNVQPPIMIGLINKPPHFVSTHMKEGLSIPAPMYLKNWEKSAIPKELHWA
;
A
#
# COMPACT_ATOMS: atom_id res chain seq x y z
N GLN A 1 13.51 4.43 -0.36
CA GLN A 1 12.28 5.14 0.07
C GLN A 1 11.49 4.29 1.06
N LEU A 2 10.99 3.11 0.67
CA LEU A 2 10.21 2.23 1.56
C LEU A 2 10.95 1.83 2.86
N TYR A 3 12.22 1.40 2.75
CA TYR A 3 13.05 1.11 3.93
C TYR A 3 13.18 2.30 4.90
N ALA A 4 13.33 3.52 4.36
CA ALA A 4 13.46 4.73 5.17
C ALA A 4 12.14 5.08 5.86
N GLU A 5 11.01 4.91 5.17
CA GLU A 5 9.67 5.09 5.74
C GLU A 5 9.40 4.16 6.92
N ILE A 6 9.64 2.85 6.73
CA ILE A 6 9.40 1.85 7.78
C ILE A 6 10.30 2.10 8.99
N ASN A 7 11.57 2.47 8.77
CA ASN A 7 12.47 2.81 9.87
C ASN A 7 12.08 4.09 10.60
N LYS A 8 11.65 5.13 9.87
CA LYS A 8 11.22 6.40 10.46
C LYS A 8 9.99 6.22 11.35
N ASN A 9 9.03 5.41 10.91
CA ASN A 9 7.74 5.21 11.57
C ASN A 9 7.62 3.85 12.26
N ARG A 10 8.76 3.25 12.66
CA ARG A 10 8.86 1.88 13.19
C ARG A 10 7.89 1.60 14.34
N GLU A 11 7.79 2.52 15.29
CA GLU A 11 6.92 2.37 16.46
C GLU A 11 5.45 2.23 16.09
N VAL A 12 5.01 2.95 15.04
CA VAL A 12 3.65 2.85 14.53
C VAL A 12 3.41 1.46 13.94
N TYR A 13 4.29 1.00 13.04
CA TYR A 13 4.16 -0.31 12.40
C TYR A 13 4.22 -1.48 13.39
N ILE A 14 4.99 -1.35 14.48
CA ILE A 14 5.01 -2.35 15.57
C ILE A 14 3.67 -2.35 16.31
N LYS A 15 3.16 -1.18 16.68
CA LYS A 15 1.92 -1.02 17.43
C LYS A 15 0.69 -1.52 16.65
N GLU A 16 0.68 -1.28 15.34
CA GLU A 16 -0.44 -1.66 14.47
C GLU A 16 -0.33 -3.10 13.96
N HIS A 17 0.73 -3.82 14.34
CA HIS A 17 1.00 -5.19 13.89
C HIS A 17 0.97 -5.33 12.36
N THR A 18 1.46 -4.31 11.64
CA THR A 18 1.43 -4.26 10.17
C THR A 18 2.25 -5.39 9.54
N PHE A 19 3.36 -5.77 10.17
CA PHE A 19 4.24 -6.85 9.73
C PHE A 19 4.25 -7.99 10.72
N GLY A 20 4.32 -9.24 10.23
CA GLY A 20 4.53 -10.40 11.08
C GLY A 20 5.90 -10.37 11.79
N ASN A 21 6.95 -9.99 11.06
CA ASN A 21 8.28 -9.69 11.61
C ASN A 21 8.88 -8.47 10.90
N LEU A 22 9.03 -7.37 11.63
CA LEU A 22 9.54 -6.11 11.09
C LEU A 22 11.03 -6.22 10.70
N GLU A 23 11.86 -6.94 11.46
CA GLU A 23 13.29 -7.08 11.15
C GLU A 23 13.52 -7.89 9.88
N ASP A 24 12.77 -8.99 9.71
CA ASP A 24 12.83 -9.81 8.50
C ASP A 24 12.35 -9.01 7.28
N THR A 25 11.31 -8.19 7.46
CA THR A 25 10.80 -7.29 6.43
C THR A 25 11.86 -6.27 6.01
N LEU A 26 12.49 -5.59 6.98
CA LEU A 26 13.56 -4.62 6.70
C LEU A 26 14.78 -5.26 6.04
N THR A 27 15.14 -6.48 6.46
CA THR A 27 16.24 -7.25 5.87
C THR A 27 15.94 -7.62 4.41
N SER A 28 14.70 -7.96 4.10
CA SER A 28 14.24 -8.26 2.75
C SER A 28 14.23 -7.02 1.84
N LEU A 29 14.07 -5.82 2.43
CA LEU A 29 14.09 -4.53 1.73
C LEU A 29 15.48 -3.89 1.61
N TYR A 30 16.53 -4.57 2.08
CA TYR A 30 17.89 -4.03 2.05
C TYR A 30 18.28 -3.63 0.62
N PRO A 31 18.96 -2.47 0.42
CA PRO A 31 19.36 -2.00 -0.90
C PRO A 31 20.30 -3.02 -1.55
N THR A 32 19.71 -3.90 -2.34
CA THR A 32 20.44 -4.79 -3.23
C THR A 32 20.96 -3.95 -4.39
N ALA A 33 22.17 -4.27 -4.84
CA ALA A 33 22.73 -3.70 -6.06
C ALA A 33 21.74 -3.91 -7.23
N SER A 34 21.76 -3.00 -8.21
CA SER A 34 20.80 -3.01 -9.32
C SER A 34 20.72 -4.38 -10.00
N GLY A 35 19.56 -5.03 -9.96
CA GLY A 35 19.32 -6.29 -10.65
C GLY A 35 18.14 -7.09 -10.09
N PRO A 36 17.77 -8.21 -10.74
CA PRO A 36 16.81 -9.14 -10.20
C PRO A 36 17.30 -9.71 -8.87
N VAL A 37 16.40 -9.78 -7.90
CA VAL A 37 16.65 -10.37 -6.59
C VAL A 37 15.98 -11.73 -6.47
N GLY A 38 16.54 -12.62 -5.66
CA GLY A 38 15.94 -13.92 -5.35
C GLY A 38 14.56 -13.81 -4.71
N THR A 39 13.79 -14.89 -4.73
CA THR A 39 12.42 -14.95 -4.19
C THR A 39 12.34 -14.59 -2.71
N HIS A 40 13.42 -14.75 -1.96
CA HIS A 40 13.50 -14.38 -0.55
C HIS A 40 13.50 -12.86 -0.30
N TYR A 41 13.73 -12.06 -1.34
CA TYR A 41 13.63 -10.59 -1.29
C TYR A 41 12.33 -10.07 -1.91
N TRP A 42 11.42 -10.96 -2.33
CA TRP A 42 10.17 -10.52 -2.94
C TRP A 42 9.24 -9.92 -1.89
N MET A 43 8.68 -8.75 -2.22
CA MET A 43 7.59 -8.18 -1.44
C MET A 43 6.33 -9.02 -1.64
N GLU A 44 5.62 -9.27 -0.56
CA GLU A 44 4.30 -9.88 -0.59
C GLU A 44 3.23 -8.78 -0.65
N MET A 45 2.24 -8.96 -1.53
CA MET A 45 1.04 -8.13 -1.53
C MET A 45 -0.15 -8.98 -1.09
N ALA A 46 -1.04 -8.46 -0.27
CA ALA A 46 -1.19 -7.03 0.04
C ALA A 46 -0.53 -6.54 1.35
N SER A 47 0.26 -7.37 2.03
CA SER A 47 0.88 -7.02 3.32
C SER A 47 1.79 -5.79 3.27
N MET A 48 2.41 -5.49 2.13
CA MET A 48 3.23 -4.28 1.95
C MET A 48 2.45 -3.02 1.55
N ALA A 49 1.14 -3.13 1.27
CA ALA A 49 0.37 -2.04 0.68
C ALA A 49 0.30 -0.78 1.56
N ASP A 50 0.16 -0.94 2.89
CA ASP A 50 0.11 0.19 3.82
C ASP A 50 1.44 0.95 3.89
N ALA A 51 2.56 0.21 3.96
CA ALA A 51 3.89 0.81 4.00
C ALA A 51 4.24 1.50 2.67
N ILE A 52 3.85 0.91 1.53
CA ILE A 52 3.99 1.55 0.21
C ILE A 52 3.13 2.81 0.16
N ALA A 53 1.87 2.75 0.64
CA ALA A 53 0.98 3.89 0.62
C ALA A 53 1.60 5.07 1.37
N ASN A 54 2.04 4.84 2.62
CA ASN A 54 2.70 5.85 3.44
C ASN A 54 4.00 6.36 2.80
N ALA A 55 4.87 5.48 2.29
CA ALA A 55 6.18 5.86 1.74
C ALA A 55 6.10 6.77 0.51
N PHE A 56 5.02 6.64 -0.26
CA PHE A 56 4.78 7.43 -1.47
C PHE A 56 3.67 8.46 -1.29
N GLU A 57 3.06 8.53 -0.11
CA GLU A 57 1.93 9.40 0.21
C GLU A 57 0.80 9.26 -0.82
N ARG A 58 0.51 8.03 -1.26
CA ARG A 58 -0.47 7.74 -2.32
C ARG A 58 -1.31 6.53 -1.96
N PRO A 59 -2.61 6.48 -2.28
CA PRO A 59 -3.37 5.25 -2.12
C PRO A 59 -2.77 4.12 -2.97
N VAL A 60 -2.71 2.91 -2.44
CA VAL A 60 -2.26 1.70 -3.15
C VAL A 60 -3.45 0.80 -3.37
N MET A 61 -3.73 0.46 -4.62
CA MET A 61 -4.81 -0.45 -4.99
C MET A 61 -4.24 -1.75 -5.52
N TYR A 62 -4.48 -2.82 -4.78
CA TYR A 62 -4.08 -4.17 -5.13
C TYR A 62 -5.26 -4.95 -5.72
N PHE A 63 -5.03 -5.63 -6.84
CA PHE A 63 -6.00 -6.49 -7.50
C PHE A 63 -5.41 -7.87 -7.76
N SER A 64 -6.17 -8.91 -7.48
CA SER A 64 -5.89 -10.28 -7.89
C SER A 64 -7.18 -10.96 -8.33
N LYS A 65 -7.09 -12.16 -8.88
CA LYS A 65 -8.28 -12.94 -9.26
C LYS A 65 -9.23 -13.21 -8.07
N CYS A 66 -8.70 -13.30 -6.85
CA CYS A 66 -9.45 -13.75 -5.68
C CYS A 66 -9.63 -12.67 -4.60
N TYR A 67 -8.93 -11.54 -4.71
CA TYR A 67 -8.87 -10.54 -3.66
C TYR A 67 -8.51 -9.16 -4.22
N SER A 68 -9.09 -8.11 -3.65
CA SER A 68 -8.72 -6.73 -3.92
C SER A 68 -8.67 -5.93 -2.62
N GLN A 69 -7.69 -5.04 -2.50
CA GLN A 69 -7.52 -4.16 -1.33
C GLN A 69 -7.12 -2.76 -1.77
N THR A 70 -7.61 -1.76 -1.06
CA THR A 70 -7.09 -0.39 -1.14
C THR A 70 -6.49 -0.02 0.21
N SER A 71 -5.25 0.44 0.20
CA SER A 71 -4.54 0.96 1.35
C SER A 71 -4.35 2.47 1.19
N PHE A 72 -4.74 3.23 2.19
CA PHE A 72 -4.65 4.68 2.19
C PHE A 72 -3.50 5.15 3.09
N PRO A 73 -2.69 6.14 2.66
CA PRO A 73 -1.59 6.64 3.48
C PRO A 73 -2.10 7.39 4.70
N HIS A 74 -1.85 6.87 5.89
CA HIS A 74 -2.37 7.43 7.15
C HIS A 74 -1.29 8.18 7.97
N LEU A 75 -0.07 8.28 7.45
CA LEU A 75 1.05 9.02 8.07
C LEU A 75 1.35 10.37 7.41
N CYS A 76 0.57 10.77 6.42
CA CYS A 76 0.68 12.07 5.75
C CYS A 76 -0.63 12.85 5.83
N SER A 77 -0.56 14.15 5.54
CA SER A 77 -1.75 14.94 5.26
C SER A 77 -2.42 14.46 3.98
N THR A 78 -3.69 14.81 3.81
CA THR A 78 -4.41 14.43 2.61
C THR A 78 -3.88 15.13 1.37
N ASN A 79 -3.91 14.39 0.28
CA ASN A 79 -3.37 14.82 -0.99
C ASN A 79 -4.20 14.22 -2.13
N VAL A 80 -4.06 14.83 -3.32
CA VAL A 80 -4.81 14.47 -4.53
C VAL A 80 -3.97 13.64 -5.49
N GLN A 81 -2.93 12.96 -4.99
CA GLN A 81 -2.06 12.17 -5.85
C GLN A 81 -2.80 10.92 -6.37
N PRO A 82 -2.61 10.55 -7.65
CA PRO A 82 -3.29 9.39 -8.22
C PRO A 82 -2.83 8.10 -7.53
N PRO A 83 -3.68 7.07 -7.42
CA PRO A 83 -3.28 5.83 -6.75
C PRO A 83 -2.18 5.07 -7.50
N ILE A 84 -1.41 4.28 -6.75
CA ILE A 84 -0.52 3.26 -7.28
C ILE A 84 -1.34 1.99 -7.44
N MET A 85 -1.52 1.51 -8.67
CA MET A 85 -2.33 0.32 -8.94
C MET A 85 -1.45 -0.87 -9.32
N ILE A 86 -1.65 -1.98 -8.64
CA ILE A 86 -0.84 -3.20 -8.76
C ILE A 86 -1.78 -4.40 -8.94
N GLY A 87 -1.53 -5.19 -9.98
CA GLY A 87 -2.25 -6.44 -10.25
C GLY A 87 -1.36 -7.66 -10.04
N LEU A 88 -1.90 -8.75 -9.48
CA LEU A 88 -1.26 -10.06 -9.45
C LEU A 88 -1.71 -10.91 -10.65
N ILE A 89 -0.74 -11.31 -11.48
CA ILE A 89 -0.88 -12.40 -12.44
C ILE A 89 -0.59 -13.70 -11.68
N ASN A 90 -1.50 -14.67 -11.70
CA ASN A 90 -1.35 -15.89 -10.90
C ASN A 90 -0.41 -16.95 -11.53
N LYS A 91 -0.15 -16.89 -12.84
CA LYS A 91 0.57 -17.94 -13.58
C LYS A 91 1.45 -17.35 -14.70
N PRO A 92 2.76 -17.14 -14.46
CA PRO A 92 3.44 -17.24 -13.16
C PRO A 92 3.02 -16.12 -12.20
N PRO A 93 3.15 -16.29 -10.86
CA PRO A 93 2.98 -15.23 -9.88
C PRO A 93 3.88 -14.02 -10.19
N HIS A 94 3.27 -12.92 -10.60
CA HIS A 94 3.99 -11.68 -10.90
C HIS A 94 3.12 -10.46 -10.67
N PHE A 95 3.68 -9.44 -10.03
CA PHE A 95 3.02 -8.15 -9.86
C PHE A 95 3.27 -7.26 -11.06
N VAL A 96 2.21 -6.68 -11.61
CA VAL A 96 2.27 -5.72 -12.71
C VAL A 96 1.68 -4.39 -12.27
N SER A 97 2.27 -3.30 -12.74
CA SER A 97 1.63 -1.99 -12.64
C SER A 97 0.42 -1.96 -13.58
N THR A 98 -0.71 -1.49 -13.09
CA THR A 98 -1.92 -1.32 -13.88
C THR A 98 -2.29 0.16 -13.95
N HIS A 99 -3.05 0.52 -14.98
CA HIS A 99 -3.62 1.84 -15.12
C HIS A 99 -5.07 1.69 -15.55
N MET A 100 -5.96 2.51 -14.99
CA MET A 100 -7.32 2.61 -15.50
C MET A 100 -7.29 3.21 -16.90
N LYS A 101 -8.20 2.75 -17.76
CA LYS A 101 -8.45 3.45 -19.02
C LYS A 101 -8.92 4.87 -18.71
N GLU A 102 -8.45 5.82 -19.50
CA GLU A 102 -8.84 7.23 -19.37
C GLU A 102 -10.37 7.38 -19.36
N GLY A 103 -10.86 8.29 -18.51
CA GLY A 103 -12.29 8.56 -18.35
C GLY A 103 -13.06 7.57 -17.48
N LEU A 104 -12.45 6.47 -17.01
CA LEU A 104 -13.07 5.59 -16.02
C LEU A 104 -12.67 6.04 -14.61
N SER A 105 -13.65 6.54 -13.85
CA SER A 105 -13.50 6.72 -12.40
C SER A 105 -13.29 5.35 -11.75
N ILE A 106 -12.38 5.28 -10.78
CA ILE A 106 -12.18 4.08 -9.99
C ILE A 106 -13.50 3.76 -9.28
N PRO A 107 -13.99 2.50 -9.33
CA PRO A 107 -15.10 2.08 -8.50
C PRO A 107 -14.60 1.94 -7.05
N ALA A 108 -14.13 3.04 -6.46
CA ALA A 108 -14.01 3.13 -5.03
C ALA A 108 -15.45 3.04 -4.49
N PRO A 109 -15.72 2.18 -3.51
CA PRO A 109 -17.03 2.19 -2.85
C PRO A 109 -17.36 3.63 -2.48
N MET A 110 -18.54 4.12 -2.87
CA MET A 110 -19.02 5.39 -2.34
C MET A 110 -18.93 5.29 -0.83
N TYR A 111 -18.42 6.34 -0.19
CA TYR A 111 -18.37 6.37 1.26
C TYR A 111 -19.73 5.98 1.83
N LEU A 112 -19.72 5.19 2.92
CA LEU A 112 -20.95 4.77 3.58
C LEU A 112 -21.80 6.03 3.84
N LYS A 113 -23.10 5.98 3.57
CA LYS A 113 -24.00 7.08 3.90
C LYS A 113 -23.86 7.33 5.41
N ASN A 114 -23.34 8.51 5.79
CA ASN A 114 -22.96 8.91 7.16
C ASN A 114 -21.56 8.50 7.67
N TRP A 115 -20.61 8.08 6.83
CA TRP A 115 -19.25 7.74 7.28
C TRP A 115 -18.59 8.87 8.11
N GLU A 116 -18.83 10.14 7.78
CA GLU A 116 -18.36 11.33 8.52
C GLU A 116 -18.80 11.34 9.99
N LYS A 117 -19.95 10.72 10.31
CA LYS A 117 -20.46 10.61 11.68
C LYS A 117 -19.71 9.56 12.49
N SER A 118 -19.00 8.66 11.82
CA SER A 118 -18.25 7.56 12.42
C SER A 118 -16.74 7.73 12.25
N ALA A 119 -16.30 8.66 11.40
CA ALA A 119 -14.91 8.98 11.16
C ALA A 119 -14.30 9.71 12.35
N ILE A 120 -13.10 9.32 12.75
CA ILE A 120 -12.31 10.13 13.68
C ILE A 120 -11.78 11.38 12.97
N PRO A 121 -11.45 12.48 13.67
CA PRO A 121 -11.12 13.76 13.03
C PRO A 121 -10.05 13.68 11.93
N LYS A 122 -9.04 12.81 12.11
CA LYS A 122 -7.98 12.60 11.12
C LYS A 122 -8.49 11.97 9.80
N GLU A 123 -9.59 11.23 9.84
CA GLU A 123 -10.16 10.53 8.69
C GLU A 123 -11.12 11.40 7.88
N LEU A 124 -11.64 12.50 8.45
CA LEU A 124 -12.51 13.43 7.74
C LEU A 124 -11.84 14.08 6.52
N HIS A 125 -10.50 14.09 6.49
CA HIS A 125 -9.73 14.70 5.43
C HIS A 125 -9.74 13.90 4.12
N TRP A 126 -10.21 12.64 4.12
CA TRP A 126 -10.22 11.77 2.94
C TRP A 126 -11.33 12.07 1.93
N ALA A 127 -12.36 12.82 2.31
CA ALA A 127 -13.47 13.19 1.41
C ALA A 127 -13.23 14.46 0.62
#